data_AF-A0A9X8DK61-F1
#
_entry.id   AF-A0A9X8DK61-F1
#
_cell.length_a   1.000
_cell.length_b   1.000
_cell.length_c   1.000
_cell.angle_alpha   90.00
_cell.angle_beta   90.00
_cell.angle_gamma   90.00
#
_symmetry.space_group_name_H-M   'P 1'
#
loop_
_entity.id
_entity.type
_entity.pdbx_description
1 polymer ?
#
loop_
_entity_poly.entity_id
_entity_poly.type
_entity_poly.pdbx_seq_one_letter_code
_entity_poly.pdbx_strand_id
1 'polypeptide(L)'
;MRAKPNLTAIERNAILQQLLTRMVDHKTLAHGSLKDVAKVFNVSRTTVSRIWKRAMVDFTNTTRPCSSVASRIKGHSGRNLKHESVAERLKKIPKTQRTTFRSIAAAMNMSRSTLHAYYKRGIFVKYTSTVRPLLTDANKAVR
;
A
#
# COMPACT_ATOMS: atom_id res chain seq x y z
N MET A 1 -17.90 -2.18 25.60
CA MET A 1 -16.84 -3.21 25.47
C MET A 1 -15.82 -2.77 24.43
N ARG A 2 -14.51 -2.84 24.72
CA ARG A 2 -13.46 -2.50 23.75
C ARG A 2 -13.35 -3.63 22.71
N ALA A 3 -13.24 -3.28 21.44
CA ALA A 3 -13.01 -4.25 20.37
C ALA A 3 -11.67 -4.98 20.58
N LYS A 4 -11.63 -6.29 20.31
CA LYS A 4 -10.38 -7.07 20.36
C LYS A 4 -9.35 -6.47 19.40
N PRO A 5 -8.07 -6.37 19.78
CA PRO A 5 -7.02 -5.86 18.91
C PRO A 5 -6.84 -6.76 17.68
N ASN A 6 -6.38 -6.17 16.58
CA ASN A 6 -6.04 -6.91 15.38
C ASN A 6 -4.79 -7.76 15.64
N LEU A 7 -4.79 -9.01 15.15
CA LEU A 7 -3.61 -9.89 15.17
C LEU A 7 -2.39 -9.19 14.59
N THR A 8 -1.20 -9.41 15.16
CA THR A 8 0.07 -8.91 14.62
C THR A 8 0.55 -9.75 13.43
N ALA A 9 1.59 -9.32 12.72
CA ALA A 9 2.17 -10.12 11.64
C ALA A 9 2.80 -11.43 12.16
N ILE A 10 3.45 -11.35 13.32
CA ILE A 10 4.08 -12.49 13.99
C ILE A 10 3.02 -13.52 14.38
N GLU A 11 1.94 -13.10 15.02
CA GLU A 11 0.84 -14.00 15.42
C GLU A 11 0.18 -14.68 14.22
N ARG A 12 -0.04 -13.97 13.10
CA ARG A 12 -0.60 -14.59 11.89
C ARG A 12 0.32 -15.65 11.30
N ASN A 13 1.63 -15.42 11.33
CA ASN A 13 2.62 -16.40 10.88
C ASN A 13 2.69 -17.59 11.83
N ALA A 14 2.63 -17.37 13.15
CA ALA A 14 2.58 -18.44 14.14
C ALA A 14 1.33 -19.33 13.97
N ILE A 15 0.17 -18.72 13.69
CA ILE A 15 -1.06 -19.45 13.34
C ILE A 15 -0.85 -20.30 12.08
N LEU A 16 -0.23 -19.74 11.03
CA LEU A 16 0.04 -20.49 9.81
C LEU A 16 0.98 -21.68 10.09
N GLN A 17 2.09 -21.47 10.79
CA GLN A 17 3.05 -22.53 11.14
C GLN A 17 2.37 -23.66 11.92
N GLN A 18 1.55 -23.31 12.92
CA GLN A 18 0.79 -24.30 13.69
C GLN A 18 -0.24 -25.08 12.88
N LEU A 19 -0.78 -24.50 11.81
CA LEU A 19 -1.68 -25.20 10.89
C LEU A 19 -0.88 -26.12 9.95
N LEU A 20 0.29 -25.69 9.49
CA LEU A 20 1.17 -26.51 8.65
C LEU A 20 1.62 -27.78 9.39
N THR A 21 1.92 -27.72 10.68
CA THR A 21 2.24 -28.90 11.50
C THR A 21 1.07 -29.89 11.63
N ARG A 22 -0.17 -29.43 11.44
CA ARG A 22 -1.40 -30.25 11.55
C ARG A 22 -1.95 -30.67 10.18
N MET A 23 -1.18 -30.51 9.12
CA MET A 23 -1.54 -31.00 7.80
C MET A 23 -1.35 -32.51 7.69
N VAL A 24 -2.22 -33.12 6.88
CA VAL A 24 -2.16 -34.53 6.48
C VAL A 24 -1.82 -34.58 4.99
N ASP A 25 -0.87 -35.44 4.63
CA ASP A 25 -0.38 -35.70 3.28
C ASP A 25 0.03 -34.46 2.48
N HIS A 26 0.41 -33.38 3.17
CA HIS A 26 0.71 -32.07 2.56
C HIS A 26 -0.41 -31.52 1.65
N LYS A 27 -1.64 -32.04 1.78
CA LYS A 27 -2.77 -31.69 0.93
C LYS A 27 -3.93 -31.09 1.72
N THR A 28 -4.23 -31.64 2.89
CA THR A 28 -5.42 -31.25 3.66
C THR A 28 -5.11 -31.00 5.13
N LEU A 29 -5.96 -30.22 5.81
CA LEU A 29 -5.87 -30.06 7.26
C LEU A 29 -6.66 -31.16 7.95
N ALA A 30 -6.11 -31.73 9.02
CA ALA A 30 -6.86 -32.67 9.85
C ALA A 30 -8.14 -32.01 10.38
N HIS A 31 -9.22 -32.79 10.47
CA HIS A 31 -10.50 -32.31 10.98
C HIS A 31 -10.33 -31.70 12.39
N GLY A 32 -11.01 -30.59 12.65
CA GLY A 32 -10.91 -29.90 13.95
C GLY A 32 -9.72 -28.92 14.08
N SER A 33 -8.66 -29.06 13.28
CA SER A 33 -7.42 -28.25 13.41
C SER A 33 -7.66 -26.74 13.47
N LEU A 34 -8.56 -26.21 12.63
CA LEU A 34 -8.90 -24.78 12.63
C LEU A 34 -9.55 -24.33 13.94
N LYS A 35 -10.38 -25.19 14.57
CA LYS A 35 -11.06 -24.90 15.83
C LYS A 35 -10.07 -24.96 17.00
N ASP A 36 -9.14 -25.90 16.97
CA ASP A 36 -8.16 -26.06 18.03
C ASP A 36 -7.12 -24.94 18.02
N VAL A 37 -6.59 -24.58 16.84
CA VAL A 37 -5.74 -23.40 16.69
C VAL A 37 -6.47 -22.12 17.10
N ALA A 38 -7.76 -21.99 16.75
CA ALA A 38 -8.56 -20.84 17.16
C ALA A 38 -8.66 -20.70 18.69
N LYS A 39 -8.79 -21.81 19.43
CA LYS A 39 -8.79 -21.82 20.89
C LYS A 39 -7.43 -21.38 21.46
N VAL A 40 -6.34 -21.92 20.93
CA VAL A 40 -4.96 -21.60 21.39
C VAL A 40 -4.67 -20.10 21.28
N PHE A 41 -5.05 -19.48 20.16
CA PHE A 41 -4.81 -18.05 19.92
C PHE A 41 -5.96 -17.13 20.37
N ASN A 42 -7.01 -17.67 21.01
CA ASN A 42 -8.21 -16.93 21.44
C ASN A 42 -8.85 -16.05 20.34
N VAL A 43 -8.88 -16.59 19.11
CA VAL A 43 -9.47 -15.94 17.94
C VAL A 43 -10.66 -16.73 17.41
N SER A 44 -11.47 -16.09 16.59
CA SER A 44 -12.56 -16.80 15.91
C SER A 44 -12.01 -17.82 14.90
N ARG A 45 -12.68 -18.97 14.77
CA ARG A 45 -12.39 -19.97 13.72
C ARG A 45 -12.38 -19.35 12.32
N THR A 46 -13.24 -18.35 12.06
CA THR A 46 -13.32 -17.67 10.76
C THR A 46 -12.06 -16.86 10.46
N THR A 47 -11.44 -16.24 11.47
CA THR A 47 -10.14 -15.57 11.33
C THR A 47 -9.06 -16.55 10.91
N VAL A 48 -8.97 -17.70 11.59
CA VAL A 48 -7.99 -18.76 11.29
C VAL A 48 -8.22 -19.33 9.89
N SER A 49 -9.48 -19.60 9.51
CA SER A 49 -9.83 -20.06 8.16
C SER A 49 -9.44 -19.05 7.08
N ARG A 50 -9.63 -17.75 7.32
CA ARG A 50 -9.23 -16.69 6.38
C ARG A 50 -7.71 -16.62 6.22
N ILE A 51 -6.96 -16.80 7.30
CA ILE A 51 -5.49 -16.90 7.29
C ILE A 51 -5.07 -18.10 6.44
N TRP A 52 -5.66 -19.26 6.67
CA TRP A 52 -5.36 -20.48 5.92
C TRP A 52 -5.59 -20.32 4.42
N LYS A 53 -6.78 -19.86 4.03
CA LYS A 53 -7.12 -19.61 2.62
C LYS A 53 -6.19 -18.58 1.97
N ARG A 54 -5.73 -17.59 2.74
CA ARG A 54 -4.81 -16.54 2.25
C ARG A 54 -3.40 -17.07 2.05
N ALA A 55 -2.94 -17.99 2.90
CA ALA A 55 -1.62 -18.58 2.78
C ALA A 55 -1.44 -19.34 1.47
N MET A 56 -2.53 -19.78 0.80
CA MET A 56 -2.48 -20.46 -0.51
C MET A 56 -1.33 -21.46 -0.56
N VAL A 57 -1.33 -22.39 0.41
CA VAL A 57 -0.23 -23.31 0.62
C VAL A 57 -0.12 -24.22 -0.60
N ASP A 58 1.01 -24.14 -1.29
CA ASP A 58 1.30 -24.91 -2.49
C ASP A 58 2.72 -25.47 -2.40
N PHE A 59 2.81 -26.76 -2.12
CA PHE A 59 4.09 -27.46 -1.97
C PHE A 59 4.74 -27.83 -3.31
N THR A 60 4.10 -27.57 -4.45
CA THR A 60 4.74 -27.74 -5.76
C THR A 60 5.78 -26.65 -6.04
N ASN A 61 5.66 -25.50 -5.37
CA ASN A 61 6.59 -24.38 -5.49
C ASN A 61 7.70 -24.48 -4.44
N THR A 62 8.87 -24.99 -4.84
CA THR A 62 10.04 -25.20 -3.97
C THR A 62 10.58 -23.90 -3.35
N THR A 63 10.38 -22.75 -4.00
CA THR A 63 10.95 -21.47 -3.54
C THR A 63 10.04 -20.72 -2.58
N ARG A 64 8.71 -20.80 -2.77
CA ARG A 64 7.74 -20.12 -1.92
C ARG A 64 6.49 -20.99 -1.75
N PRO A 65 6.48 -21.88 -0.76
CA PRO A 65 5.35 -22.78 -0.53
C PRO A 65 4.12 -22.09 0.07
N CYS A 66 4.23 -20.83 0.51
CA CYS A 66 3.14 -20.06 1.10
C CYS A 66 3.15 -18.60 0.61
N SER A 67 1.96 -18.09 0.31
CA SER A 67 1.70 -16.67 0.07
C SER A 67 1.66 -15.87 1.38
N SER A 68 1.76 -14.54 1.25
CA SER A 68 1.80 -13.63 2.40
C SER A 68 0.47 -13.60 3.16
N VAL A 69 0.54 -13.87 4.46
CA VAL A 69 -0.60 -13.79 5.39
C VAL A 69 -0.73 -12.40 6.05
N ALA A 70 0.01 -11.41 5.56
CA ALA A 70 0.00 -10.07 6.13
C ALA A 70 -1.42 -9.46 6.16
N SER A 71 -1.64 -8.49 7.05
CA SER A 71 -2.88 -7.73 7.09
C SER A 71 -3.08 -7.00 5.78
N ARG A 72 -4.32 -7.00 5.27
CA ARG A 72 -4.70 -6.13 4.17
C ARG A 72 -5.14 -4.74 4.63
N ILE A 73 -5.30 -4.52 5.95
CA ILE A 73 -5.70 -3.23 6.51
C ILE A 73 -4.66 -2.16 6.16
N LYS A 74 -3.37 -2.50 6.21
CA LYS A 74 -2.30 -1.59 5.81
C LYS A 74 -2.45 -1.28 4.32
N GLY A 75 -2.60 0.00 3.98
CA GLY A 75 -2.81 0.48 2.61
C GLY A 75 -4.25 0.46 2.12
N HIS A 76 -5.15 -0.32 2.72
CA HIS A 76 -6.59 -0.35 2.38
C HIS A 76 -7.47 0.25 3.48
N SER A 77 -6.89 1.05 4.36
CA SER A 77 -7.59 1.74 5.44
C SER A 77 -7.50 3.25 5.27
N GLY A 78 -8.49 3.94 5.82
CA GLY A 78 -8.58 5.39 5.77
C GLY A 78 -9.38 5.89 4.56
N ARG A 79 -9.27 7.20 4.31
CA ARG A 79 -10.07 7.88 3.29
C ARG A 79 -9.47 7.69 1.90
N ASN A 80 -10.24 7.02 1.03
CA ASN A 80 -9.94 6.84 -0.39
C ASN A 80 -9.66 8.18 -1.08
N LEU A 81 -8.84 8.12 -2.14
CA LEU A 81 -8.62 9.27 -3.01
C LEU A 81 -9.94 9.59 -3.71
N LYS A 82 -10.27 10.88 -3.81
CA LYS A 82 -11.47 11.33 -4.53
C LYS A 82 -11.28 11.32 -6.05
N HIS A 83 -10.03 11.35 -6.49
CA HIS A 83 -9.63 11.50 -7.88
C HIS A 83 -8.46 10.55 -8.14
N GLU A 84 -8.63 9.62 -9.07
CA GLU A 84 -7.64 8.58 -9.36
C GLU A 84 -6.55 9.10 -10.32
N SER A 85 -6.90 10.00 -11.25
CA SER A 85 -6.03 10.44 -12.34
C SER A 85 -5.34 11.81 -12.11
N VAL A 86 -5.18 12.26 -10.86
CA VAL A 86 -4.64 13.62 -10.58
C VAL A 86 -3.25 13.83 -11.19
N ALA A 87 -2.36 12.83 -11.10
CA ALA A 87 -1.02 12.93 -11.68
C ALA A 87 -1.06 12.99 -13.22
N GLU A 88 -1.95 12.25 -13.86
CA GLU A 88 -2.12 12.25 -15.31
C GLU A 88 -2.73 13.56 -15.80
N ARG A 89 -3.75 14.07 -15.08
CA ARG A 89 -4.33 15.39 -15.34
C ARG A 89 -3.27 16.49 -15.19
N LEU A 90 -2.38 16.37 -14.20
CA LEU A 90 -1.26 17.30 -14.02
C LEU A 90 -0.32 17.28 -15.22
N LYS A 91 -0.03 16.09 -15.78
CA LYS A 91 0.82 15.92 -16.96
C LYS A 91 0.22 16.53 -18.22
N LYS A 92 -1.09 16.72 -18.31
CA LYS A 92 -1.76 17.38 -19.46
C LYS A 92 -1.69 18.91 -19.42
N ILE A 93 -1.55 19.51 -18.24
CA ILE A 93 -1.49 20.97 -18.07
C ILE A 93 -0.18 21.52 -18.65
N PRO A 94 -0.14 22.64 -19.39
CA PRO A 94 1.13 23.22 -19.85
C PRO A 94 2.10 23.53 -18.70
N LYS A 95 3.41 23.34 -18.91
CA LYS A 95 4.43 23.58 -17.86
C LYS A 95 4.35 24.99 -17.26
N THR A 96 4.02 26.00 -18.08
CA THR A 96 3.83 27.40 -17.68
C THR A 96 2.76 27.58 -16.59
N GLN A 97 1.77 26.69 -16.53
CA GLN A 97 0.69 26.72 -15.54
C GLN A 97 0.96 25.82 -14.32
N ARG A 98 2.06 25.05 -14.30
CA ARG A 98 2.44 24.15 -13.18
C ARG A 98 3.31 24.81 -12.12
N THR A 99 3.17 26.12 -11.92
CA THR A 99 4.03 26.92 -11.04
C THR A 99 3.59 26.87 -9.58
N THR A 100 2.32 27.24 -9.33
CA THR A 100 1.77 27.34 -7.99
C THR A 100 0.56 26.43 -7.82
N PHE A 101 0.29 26.00 -6.59
CA PHE A 101 -0.92 25.26 -6.26
C PHE A 101 -2.20 25.98 -6.67
N ARG A 102 -2.22 27.33 -6.65
CA ARG A 102 -3.37 28.13 -7.08
C ARG A 102 -3.58 28.03 -8.60
N SER A 103 -2.52 28.16 -9.38
CA SER A 103 -2.59 28.04 -10.85
C SER A 103 -3.02 26.64 -11.27
N ILE A 104 -2.42 25.61 -10.67
CA ILE A 104 -2.79 24.21 -10.95
C ILE A 104 -4.24 23.93 -10.54
N ALA A 105 -4.68 24.44 -9.39
CA ALA A 105 -6.06 24.31 -8.93
C ALA A 105 -7.06 24.91 -9.92
N ALA A 106 -6.77 26.10 -10.45
CA ALA A 106 -7.59 26.73 -11.48
C ALA A 106 -7.61 25.90 -12.78
N ALA A 107 -6.45 25.46 -13.26
CA ALA A 107 -6.34 24.65 -14.48
C ALA A 107 -7.01 23.26 -14.36
N MET A 108 -7.05 22.67 -13.16
CA MET A 108 -7.72 21.38 -12.90
C MET A 108 -9.18 21.51 -12.46
N ASN A 109 -9.69 22.72 -12.23
CA ASN A 109 -10.96 22.95 -11.55
C ASN A 109 -11.08 22.13 -10.24
N MET A 110 -10.08 22.24 -9.37
CA MET A 110 -10.06 21.57 -8.06
C MET A 110 -9.73 22.58 -6.96
N SER A 111 -10.17 22.32 -5.73
CA SER A 111 -9.78 23.16 -4.60
C SER A 111 -8.28 23.02 -4.27
N ARG A 112 -7.66 24.14 -3.90
CA ARG A 112 -6.24 24.19 -3.49
C ARG A 112 -5.94 23.23 -2.33
N SER A 113 -6.85 23.13 -1.35
CA SER A 113 -6.71 22.23 -0.19
C SER A 113 -6.63 20.75 -0.61
N THR A 114 -7.47 20.36 -1.56
CA THR A 114 -7.45 19.02 -2.16
C THR A 114 -6.10 18.76 -2.81
N LEU A 115 -5.62 19.68 -3.65
CA LEU A 115 -4.35 19.54 -4.35
C LEU A 115 -3.15 19.44 -3.38
N HIS A 116 -3.17 20.20 -2.29
CA HIS A 116 -2.16 20.11 -1.24
C HIS A 116 -2.18 18.76 -0.50
N ALA A 117 -3.36 18.17 -0.28
CA ALA A 117 -3.48 16.83 0.30
C ALA A 117 -2.88 15.75 -0.62
N TYR A 118 -3.11 15.84 -1.94
CA TYR A 118 -2.48 14.94 -2.92
C TYR A 118 -0.95 15.10 -2.93
N TYR A 119 -0.44 16.33 -2.84
CA TYR A 119 1.00 16.60 -2.70
C TYR A 119 1.59 15.95 -1.44
N LYS A 120 0.94 16.08 -0.27
CA LYS A 120 1.39 15.45 0.98
C LYS A 120 1.35 13.92 0.94
N ARG A 121 0.45 13.34 0.14
CA ARG A 121 0.40 11.89 -0.13
C ARG A 121 1.45 11.42 -1.14
N GLY A 122 2.25 12.31 -1.72
CA GLY A 122 3.31 11.97 -2.67
C GLY A 122 2.82 11.65 -4.09
N ILE A 123 1.59 12.03 -4.44
CA ILE A 123 0.98 11.71 -5.74
C ILE A 123 1.67 12.47 -6.89
N PHE A 124 2.20 13.65 -6.59
CA PHE A 124 3.09 14.40 -7.47
C PHE A 124 4.03 15.25 -6.61
N VAL A 125 5.16 15.65 -7.20
CA VAL A 125 6.22 16.39 -6.51
C VAL A 125 6.41 17.76 -7.15
N LYS A 126 6.84 18.73 -6.35
CA LYS A 126 7.28 20.04 -6.85
C LYS A 126 8.66 19.87 -7.47
N TYR A 127 8.79 20.20 -8.74
CA TYR A 127 10.08 20.28 -9.41
C TYR A 127 10.48 21.74 -9.55
N THR A 128 11.72 22.04 -9.18
CA THR A 128 12.39 23.31 -9.47
C THR A 128 13.57 22.99 -10.36
N SER A 129 13.59 23.52 -11.58
CA SER A 129 14.76 23.46 -12.45
C SER A 129 15.60 24.70 -12.23
N THR A 130 16.84 24.54 -11.76
CA THR A 130 17.84 25.60 -11.85
C THR A 130 18.53 25.45 -13.20
N VAL A 131 17.94 26.02 -14.24
CA VAL A 131 18.67 26.20 -15.50
C VAL A 131 19.67 27.32 -15.24
N ARG A 132 20.97 27.06 -15.42
CA ARG A 132 21.95 28.15 -15.39
C ARG A 132 21.50 29.15 -16.45
N PRO A 133 21.31 30.45 -16.11
CA PRO A 133 20.92 31.43 -17.10
C PRO A 133 21.89 31.35 -18.28
N LEU A 134 21.37 31.44 -19.50
CA LEU A 134 22.19 31.41 -20.70
C LEU A 134 23.22 32.54 -20.56
N LEU A 135 24.51 32.21 -20.57
CA LEU A 135 25.55 33.23 -20.54
C LEU A 135 25.43 34.03 -21.82
N THR A 136 25.07 35.31 -21.70
CA THR A 136 25.20 36.28 -22.78
C THR A 136 26.68 36.39 -23.15
N ASP A 137 26.97 36.76 -24.39
CA ASP A 137 28.37 36.84 -24.84
C ASP A 137 29.19 37.86 -24.03
N ALA A 138 28.53 38.92 -23.54
CA ALA A 138 29.12 39.86 -22.57
C ALA A 138 29.58 39.17 -21.27
N ASN A 139 28.81 38.22 -20.75
CA ASN A 139 29.16 37.48 -19.53
C ASN A 139 30.26 36.43 -19.75
N LYS A 140 30.50 36.01 -21.00
CA LYS A 140 31.61 35.11 -21.35
C LYS A 140 32.95 35.85 -21.42
N ALA A 141 32.94 37.11 -21.86
CA ALA A 141 34.13 37.93 -22.04
C ALA A 141 34.79 38.39 -20.72
N VAL A 142 34.06 38.35 -19.60
CA VAL A 142 34.54 38.75 -18.27
C VAL A 142 35.22 37.59 -17.52
N ARG A 143 35.25 36.38 -18.08
CA ARG A 143 35.87 35.19 -17.49
C ARG A 143 37.24 34.92 -18.09
#